data_AF-A0A2T0QF57-F1
#
_entry.id   AF-A0A2T0QF57-F1
#
_cell.length_a   1.000
_cell.length_b   1.000
_cell.length_c   1.000
_cell.angle_alpha   90.00
_cell.angle_beta   90.00
_cell.angle_gamma   90.00
#
_symmetry.space_group_name_H-M   'P 1'
#
loop_
_entity.id
_entity.type
_entity.pdbx_description
1 polymer ?
#
loop_
_entity_poly.entity_id
_entity_poly.type
_entity_poly.pdbx_seq_one_letter_code
_entity_poly.pdbx_strand_id
1 'polypeptide(L)' 'MPAAGAADRRVRPSAVTTKIHLLADSRRKRLAFVTSPGQRGDARMFEPVMDALRPPRATGRP' A
#
# COMPACT_ATOMS: atom_id res chain seq x y z
N MET A 1 30.41 -12.48 -39.04
CA MET A 1 29.75 -12.88 -37.78
C MET A 1 30.63 -12.48 -36.59
N PRO A 2 30.36 -11.36 -35.90
CA PRO A 2 30.74 -11.19 -34.51
C PRO A 2 29.50 -11.28 -33.60
N ALA A 3 29.60 -12.04 -32.52
CA ALA A 3 28.55 -12.16 -31.51
C ALA A 3 28.46 -10.85 -30.72
N ALA A 4 27.30 -10.20 -30.77
CA ALA A 4 27.01 -8.99 -30.00
C ALA A 4 27.07 -9.32 -28.49
N GLY A 5 28.00 -8.66 -27.79
CA GLY A 5 28.10 -8.74 -26.34
C GLY A 5 26.80 -8.30 -25.68
N ALA A 6 26.18 -9.19 -24.91
CA ALA A 6 25.02 -8.89 -24.10
C ALA A 6 25.42 -7.86 -23.03
N ALA A 7 24.96 -6.63 -23.21
CA ALA A 7 25.16 -5.57 -22.24
C ALA A 7 24.57 -6.01 -20.88
N ASP A 8 25.43 -6.07 -19.86
CA ASP A 8 25.05 -6.28 -18.47
C ASP A 8 24.10 -5.16 -18.04
N ARG A 9 22.80 -5.46 -18.06
CA ARG A 9 21.74 -4.51 -17.68
C ARG A 9 21.75 -4.38 -16.16
N ARG A 10 22.64 -3.53 -15.66
CA ARG A 10 22.69 -3.17 -14.25
C ARG A 10 21.37 -2.51 -13.85
N VAL A 11 20.52 -3.26 -13.14
CA VAL A 11 19.28 -2.73 -12.57
C VAL A 11 19.67 -1.70 -11.51
N ARG A 12 19.28 -0.44 -11.72
CA ARG A 12 19.41 0.59 -10.68
C ARG A 12 18.33 0.32 -9.63
N PRO A 13 18.63 0.46 -8.33
CA PRO A 13 17.63 0.31 -7.29
C PRO A 13 16.49 1.32 -7.51
N SER A 14 15.25 0.84 -7.41
CA SER A 14 14.07 1.71 -7.45
C SER A 14 14.06 2.65 -6.26
N ALA A 15 13.61 3.89 -6.45
CA ALA A 15 13.50 4.88 -5.37
C ALA A 15 12.73 4.33 -4.15
N VAL A 16 13.21 4.65 -2.94
CA VAL A 16 12.58 4.29 -1.67
C VAL A 16 11.51 5.34 -1.36
N THR A 17 10.28 5.05 -1.76
CA THR A 17 9.11 5.87 -1.45
C THR A 17 8.17 5.14 -0.50
N THR A 18 7.29 5.88 0.17
CA THR A 18 6.25 5.33 1.06
C THR A 18 4.89 5.80 0.56
N LYS A 19 3.91 4.89 0.57
CA LYS A 19 2.51 5.21 0.29
C LYS A 19 1.70 5.21 1.56
N ILE A 20 0.66 6.04 1.54
CA ILE A 20 -0.37 6.13 2.56
C ILE A 20 -1.68 5.68 1.94
N HIS A 21 -2.30 4.67 2.53
CA HIS A 21 -3.63 4.18 2.15
C HIS A 21 -4.61 4.63 3.23
N LEU A 22 -5.59 5.44 2.84
CA LEU A 22 -6.56 6.07 3.74
C LEU A 22 -7.96 5.57 3.44
N LEU A 23 -8.64 5.04 4.46
CA LEU A 23 -10.07 4.80 4.44
C LEU A 23 -10.78 5.93 5.18
N ALA A 24 -11.80 6.53 4.56
CA ALA A 24 -12.60 7.59 5.15
C ALA A 24 -14.10 7.41 4.88
N ASP A 25 -14.93 7.90 5.78
CA ASP A 25 -16.38 7.96 5.56
C ASP A 25 -16.80 9.15 4.67
N SER A 26 -18.10 9.24 4.36
CA SER A 26 -18.67 10.34 3.57
C SER A 26 -18.52 11.73 4.21
N ARG A 27 -18.21 11.80 5.52
CA ARG A 27 -17.95 13.04 6.27
C ARG A 27 -16.45 13.37 6.36
N ARG A 28 -15.59 12.66 5.62
CA ARG A 28 -14.12 12.80 5.65
C ARG A 28 -13.51 12.40 7.00
N LYS A 29 -14.22 11.62 7.82
CA LYS A 29 -13.66 11.03 9.04
C LYS A 29 -12.75 9.87 8.65
N ARG A 30 -11.51 9.89 9.13
CA ARG A 30 -10.54 8.82 8.91
C ARG A 30 -10.95 7.60 9.72
N LEU A 31 -11.07 6.44 9.05
CA LEU A 31 -11.49 5.18 9.65
C LEU A 31 -10.30 4.22 9.82
N ALA A 32 -9.37 4.21 8.87
CA ALA A 32 -8.16 3.40 8.92
C ALA A 32 -7.01 4.08 8.14
N PHE A 33 -5.78 3.75 8.52
CA PHE A 33 -4.55 4.26 7.90
C PHE A 33 -3.49 3.16 7.86
N VAL A 34 -2.99 2.84 6.66
CA VAL A 34 -1.96 1.82 6.47
C VAL A 34 -0.85 2.40 5.60
N THR A 35 0.40 2.12 5.95
CA THR A 35 1.57 2.51 5.13
C THR A 35 2.15 1.30 4.42
N SER A 36 2.76 1.55 3.26
CA SER A 36 3.44 0.52 2.50
C SER A 36 4.65 1.09 1.76
N PRO A 37 5.64 0.26 1.39
CA PRO A 37 6.61 0.64 0.36
C PRO A 37 5.88 1.15 -0.89
N GLY A 38 6.37 2.22 -1.50
CA GLY A 38 5.67 2.90 -2.59
C GLY A 38 5.61 2.10 -3.89
N GLN A 39 6.41 1.04 -3.98
CA GLN A 39 6.35 0.04 -5.04
C GLN A 39 5.13 -0.89 -4.95
N ARG A 40 4.38 -0.86 -3.83
CA ARG A 40 3.11 -1.60 -3.72
C ARG A 40 1.97 -0.80 -4.36
N GLY A 41 1.21 -1.48 -5.21
CA GLY A 41 -0.02 -0.94 -5.81
C GLY A 41 -1.17 -0.91 -4.82
N ASP A 42 -2.13 -0.01 -5.03
CA ASP A 42 -3.20 0.26 -4.07
C ASP A 42 -4.21 -0.89 -4.00
N ALA A 43 -4.46 -1.56 -5.14
CA ALA A 43 -5.29 -2.77 -5.19
C ALA A 43 -4.78 -3.88 -4.25
N ARG A 44 -3.46 -4.03 -4.08
CA ARG A 44 -2.86 -5.01 -3.16
C ARG A 44 -3.01 -4.62 -1.70
N MET A 45 -3.30 -3.35 -1.43
CA MET A 45 -3.48 -2.83 -0.08
C MET A 45 -4.95 -2.70 0.31
N PHE A 46 -5.88 -3.10 -0.57
CA PHE A 46 -7.32 -3.10 -0.28
C PHE A 46 -7.66 -3.95 0.94
N GLU A 47 -7.32 -5.24 0.93
CA GLU A 47 -7.57 -6.16 2.05
C GLU A 47 -6.92 -5.65 3.37
N PRO A 48 -5.62 -5.30 3.42
CA PRO A 48 -5.01 -4.72 4.62
C PRO A 48 -5.70 -3.46 5.16
N VAL A 49 -6.23 -2.60 4.28
CA VAL A 49 -6.94 -1.38 4.68
C VAL A 49 -8.31 -1.72 5.27
N MET A 50 -9.00 -2.71 4.72
CA MET A 50 -10.28 -3.18 5.23
C MET A 50 -10.12 -3.92 6.57
N ASP A 51 -9.05 -4.71 6.74
CA ASP A 51 -8.74 -5.37 8.02
C ASP A 51 -8.40 -4.37 9.13
N ALA A 52 -7.81 -3.23 8.77
CA ALA A 52 -7.50 -2.15 9.71
C ALA A 52 -8.77 -1.38 10.17
N LEU A 53 -9.92 -1.60 9.53
CA LEU A 53 -11.18 -1.02 9.96
C LEU A 53 -11.62 -1.65 11.29
N ARG A 54 -11.43 -0.92 12.38
CA ARG A 54 -11.91 -1.34 13.70
C ARG A 54 -13.27 -0.70 13.99
N PRO A 55 -14.36 -1.47 14.14
CA PRO A 55 -15.59 -0.90 14.67
C PRO A 55 -15.34 -0.39 16.09
N PRO A 56 -15.99 0.71 16.52
CA PRO A 56 -16.05 1.06 17.93
C PRO A 56 -16.54 -0.16 18.70
N ARG A 57 -15.80 -0.57 19.75
CA ARG A 57 -16.29 -1.62 20.63
C ARG A 57 -17.58 -1.11 21.27
N ALA A 58 -18.66 -1.88 21.15
CA ALA A 58 -19.87 -1.61 21.90
C ALA A 58 -19.52 -1.72 23.39
N THR A 59 -19.56 -0.60 24.12
CA THR A 59 -19.54 -0.59 25.57
C THR A 59 -20.98 -0.78 26.05
N GLY A 60 -21.38 -2.03 26.28
CA GLY A 60 -22.74 -2.40 26.66
C GLY A 60 -23.25 -3.64 25.93
N ARG A 61 -24.34 -4.24 26.45
CA ARG A 61 -25.16 -5.25 25.77
C ARG A 61 -26.17 -4.52 24.87
N PRO A 62 -26.59 -5.07 23.71
CA PRO A 62 -27.65 -4.47 22.89
C PRO A 62 -28.88 -4.06 23.69
#